data_AF-A0A2D8N4V6-F1
#
_entry.id   AF-A0A2D8N4V6-F1
#
_cell.length_a   1.000
_cell.length_b   1.000
_cell.length_c   1.000
_cell.angle_alpha   90.00
_cell.angle_beta   90.00
_cell.angle_gamma   90.00
#
_symmetry.space_group_name_H-M   'P 1'
#
loop_
_entity.id
_entity.type
_entity.pdbx_description
1 polymer ?
#
loop_
_entity_poly.entity_id
_entity_poly.type
_entity_poly.pdbx_seq_one_letter_code
_entity_poly.pdbx_strand_id
1 'polypeptide(L)'
;STCKIDIGTLLVNPVNRHPTVTASSIATIAELAPGRTVLGCGIGDTAVRLAGLKPARIRELEASVMLMKSLLAGDEVDVGAVKPAVLPFPAHVPVWVAAGGPKTLEMAGACADGVFIRVGTHLRNIQMSVDRIRAGAKRVGRDPRNIRLGAVFHTVFVDDQDVALLMGKSMAAGYYEYSPMLLDHLGLDWKGAHPNEFKSGGRVWPDFHHAPDLEASGRCVNFLSDAHARAFCLLGGAAAIAEQLAELIQSTSDQGIEFEYVVLQPIPDPPRPDPGAGAYIERVPAEILSKVRA
;
A
#
# COMPACT_ATOMS: atom_id res chain seq x y z
N SER A 1 -15.66 -11.93 -15.90
CA SER A 1 -14.85 -11.10 -16.81
C SER A 1 -15.21 -9.64 -16.61
N THR A 2 -14.30 -8.70 -16.90
CA THR A 2 -14.51 -7.25 -16.73
C THR A 2 -14.04 -6.49 -17.97
N CYS A 3 -14.55 -5.28 -18.21
CA CYS A 3 -14.22 -4.47 -19.40
C CYS A 3 -13.79 -3.02 -19.13
N LYS A 4 -13.93 -2.53 -17.89
CA LYS A 4 -13.65 -1.11 -17.54
C LYS A 4 -12.68 -0.93 -16.39
N ILE A 5 -12.74 -1.80 -15.37
CA ILE A 5 -11.88 -1.67 -14.19
C ILE A 5 -10.42 -1.94 -14.57
N ASP A 6 -9.51 -1.17 -13.98
CA ASP A 6 -8.09 -1.48 -14.02
C ASP A 6 -7.78 -2.74 -13.21
N ILE A 7 -6.76 -3.48 -13.62
CA ILE A 7 -6.34 -4.73 -13.01
C ILE A 7 -4.83 -4.68 -12.82
N GLY A 8 -4.35 -5.17 -11.70
CA GLY A 8 -2.92 -5.14 -11.44
C GLY A 8 -2.55 -5.88 -10.18
N THR A 9 -1.25 -5.87 -9.91
CA THR A 9 -0.69 -6.44 -8.67
C THR A 9 -0.43 -5.33 -7.67
N LEU A 10 -0.72 -5.57 -6.40
CA LEU A 10 -0.28 -4.75 -5.28
C LEU A 10 0.01 -5.68 -4.09
N LEU A 11 1.12 -6.42 -4.11
CA LEU A 11 2.31 -6.24 -4.96
C LEU A 11 2.99 -7.55 -5.38
N VAL A 12 3.73 -7.52 -6.49
CA VAL A 12 4.79 -8.50 -6.78
C VAL A 12 6.10 -8.12 -6.10
N ASN A 13 7.04 -9.05 -6.00
CA ASN A 13 8.38 -8.79 -5.46
C ASN A 13 9.46 -9.51 -6.29
N PRO A 14 10.70 -8.98 -6.30
CA PRO A 14 11.79 -9.56 -7.09
C PRO A 14 12.42 -10.81 -6.46
N VAL A 15 11.98 -11.21 -5.26
CA VAL A 15 12.53 -12.38 -4.53
C VAL A 15 11.87 -13.67 -4.99
N ASN A 16 10.54 -13.68 -5.09
CA ASN A 16 9.77 -14.88 -5.40
C ASN A 16 9.70 -15.20 -6.89
N ARG A 17 9.95 -14.22 -7.76
CA ARG A 17 9.86 -14.37 -9.22
C ARG A 17 10.86 -13.44 -9.89
N HIS A 18 11.65 -13.97 -10.83
CA HIS A 18 12.63 -13.18 -11.56
C HIS A 18 11.95 -12.03 -12.34
N PRO A 19 12.50 -10.79 -12.35
CA PRO A 19 11.87 -9.64 -12.98
C PRO A 19 11.50 -9.81 -14.46
N THR A 20 12.30 -10.56 -15.23
CA THR A 20 12.00 -10.85 -16.65
C THR A 20 10.70 -11.65 -16.80
N VAL A 21 10.47 -12.63 -15.93
CA VAL A 21 9.27 -13.47 -15.95
C VAL A 21 8.07 -12.66 -15.50
N THR A 22 8.24 -11.79 -14.49
CA THR A 22 7.19 -10.87 -14.03
C THR A 22 6.76 -9.91 -15.14
N ALA A 23 7.70 -9.29 -15.85
CA ALA A 23 7.43 -8.41 -16.99
C ALA A 23 6.68 -9.14 -18.12
N SER A 24 7.14 -10.34 -18.50
CA SER A 24 6.45 -11.17 -19.49
C SER A 24 5.03 -11.53 -19.05
N SER A 25 4.83 -11.86 -17.77
CA SER A 25 3.52 -12.26 -17.25
C SER A 25 2.52 -11.12 -17.28
N ILE A 26 2.93 -9.91 -16.86
CA ILE A 26 2.02 -8.75 -16.87
C ILE A 26 1.74 -8.27 -18.30
N ALA A 27 2.69 -8.43 -19.23
CA ALA A 27 2.46 -8.13 -20.65
C ALA A 27 1.35 -9.01 -21.24
N THR A 28 1.31 -10.30 -20.89
CA THR A 28 0.19 -11.19 -21.28
C THR A 28 -1.15 -10.72 -20.70
N ILE A 29 -1.17 -10.24 -19.45
CA ILE A 29 -2.40 -9.67 -18.87
C ILE A 29 -2.80 -8.38 -19.59
N ALA A 30 -1.83 -7.55 -19.98
CA ALA A 30 -2.08 -6.32 -20.72
C ALA A 30 -2.63 -6.56 -22.13
N GLU A 31 -2.33 -7.69 -22.76
CA GLU A 31 -2.97 -8.10 -24.01
C GLU A 31 -4.47 -8.41 -23.81
N LEU A 32 -4.82 -9.03 -22.67
CA LEU A 32 -6.21 -9.33 -22.31
C LEU A 32 -6.98 -8.10 -21.76
N ALA A 33 -6.27 -7.13 -21.19
CA ALA A 33 -6.81 -5.89 -20.66
C ALA A 33 -6.01 -4.65 -21.14
N PRO A 34 -6.09 -4.31 -22.44
CA PRO A 34 -5.33 -3.21 -23.01
C PRO A 34 -5.65 -1.88 -22.32
N GLY A 35 -4.60 -1.15 -21.93
CA GLY A 35 -4.71 0.16 -21.25
C GLY A 35 -5.27 0.12 -19.82
N ARG A 36 -5.59 -1.06 -19.29
CA ARG A 36 -6.20 -1.25 -17.96
C ARG A 36 -5.35 -2.10 -17.03
N THR A 37 -4.04 -2.14 -17.27
CA THR A 37 -3.12 -3.00 -16.52
C THR A 37 -2.08 -2.17 -15.79
N VAL A 38 -1.84 -2.48 -14.51
CA VAL A 38 -0.82 -1.84 -13.67
C VAL A 38 0.07 -2.90 -13.01
N LEU A 39 1.39 -2.67 -12.98
CA LEU A 39 2.33 -3.54 -12.27
C LEU A 39 2.81 -2.89 -10.97
N GLY A 40 2.13 -3.16 -9.85
CA GLY A 40 2.62 -2.74 -8.54
C GLY A 40 3.61 -3.74 -7.95
N CYS A 41 4.78 -3.25 -7.53
CA CYS A 41 5.87 -4.05 -6.97
C CYS A 41 6.38 -3.48 -5.63
N GLY A 42 7.11 -4.29 -4.88
CA GLY A 42 7.75 -3.88 -3.63
C GLY A 42 8.82 -4.87 -3.19
N ILE A 43 9.45 -4.59 -2.05
CA ILE A 43 10.54 -5.43 -1.52
C ILE A 43 10.10 -6.84 -1.09
N GLY A 44 8.79 -7.01 -0.86
CA GLY A 44 8.20 -8.20 -0.25
C GLY A 44 8.32 -8.19 1.27
N ASP A 45 7.30 -8.70 1.96
CA ASP A 45 7.31 -8.85 3.43
C ASP A 45 6.80 -10.25 3.82
N THR A 46 5.57 -10.36 4.32
CA THR A 46 4.98 -11.61 4.84
C THR A 46 5.18 -12.81 3.91
N ALA A 47 4.81 -12.71 2.63
CA ALA A 47 4.94 -13.83 1.68
C ALA A 47 6.40 -14.28 1.45
N VAL A 48 7.36 -13.36 1.48
CA VAL A 48 8.79 -13.68 1.33
C VAL A 48 9.31 -14.35 2.61
N ARG A 49 8.92 -13.83 3.78
CA ARG A 49 9.32 -14.37 5.08
C ARG A 49 8.73 -15.76 5.34
N LEU A 50 7.48 -15.99 4.97
CA LEU A 50 6.83 -17.30 5.08
C LEU A 50 7.49 -18.36 4.19
N ALA A 51 8.10 -17.93 3.07
CA ALA A 51 8.93 -18.81 2.23
C ALA A 51 10.35 -19.05 2.82
N GLY A 52 10.66 -18.54 4.02
CA GLY A 52 11.98 -18.63 4.63
C GLY A 52 13.04 -17.71 4.01
N LEU A 53 12.62 -16.75 3.18
CA LEU A 53 13.50 -15.83 2.46
C LEU A 53 13.55 -14.46 3.13
N LYS A 54 14.50 -13.63 2.70
CA LYS A 54 14.64 -12.24 3.15
C LYS A 54 14.05 -11.29 2.10
N PRO A 55 13.35 -10.23 2.52
CA PRO A 55 12.96 -9.14 1.63
C PRO A 55 14.12 -8.61 0.79
N ALA A 56 13.80 -8.14 -0.42
CA ALA A 56 14.79 -7.52 -1.29
C ALA A 56 15.35 -6.23 -0.68
N ARG A 57 16.60 -5.94 -0.99
CA ARG A 57 17.20 -4.63 -0.73
C ARG A 57 16.61 -3.58 -1.67
N ILE A 58 16.64 -2.32 -1.27
CA ILE A 58 16.16 -1.19 -2.10
C ILE A 58 16.82 -1.18 -3.49
N ARG A 59 18.13 -1.42 -3.56
CA ARG A 59 18.86 -1.50 -4.85
C ARG A 59 18.41 -2.66 -5.76
N GLU A 60 17.99 -3.78 -5.16
CA GLU A 60 17.50 -4.95 -5.90
C GLU A 60 16.09 -4.68 -6.46
N LEU A 61 15.25 -3.98 -5.69
CA LEU A 61 13.96 -3.47 -6.16
C LEU A 61 14.14 -2.43 -7.27
N GLU A 62 15.03 -1.45 -7.10
CA GLU A 62 15.32 -0.42 -8.10
C GLU A 62 15.77 -1.02 -9.43
N ALA A 63 16.74 -1.93 -9.40
CA ALA A 63 17.22 -2.65 -10.59
C ALA A 63 16.08 -3.44 -11.26
N SER A 64 15.22 -4.07 -10.46
CA SER A 64 14.07 -4.82 -10.96
C SER A 64 13.03 -3.91 -11.63
N VAL A 65 12.73 -2.74 -11.04
CA VAL A 65 11.81 -1.74 -11.62
C VAL A 65 12.34 -1.28 -12.97
N MET A 66 13.62 -0.88 -13.03
CA MET A 66 14.23 -0.40 -14.28
C MET A 66 14.24 -1.48 -15.36
N LEU A 67 14.63 -2.71 -15.01
CA LEU A 67 14.61 -3.85 -15.92
C LEU A 67 13.20 -4.12 -16.46
N MET A 68 12.19 -4.19 -15.58
CA MET A 68 10.81 -4.45 -15.99
C MET A 68 10.28 -3.34 -16.90
N LYS A 69 10.57 -2.08 -16.58
CA LYS A 69 10.17 -0.94 -17.42
C LYS A 69 10.78 -1.01 -18.83
N SER A 70 12.09 -1.27 -18.93
CA SER A 70 12.76 -1.42 -20.24
C SER A 70 12.18 -2.57 -21.05
N LEU A 71 11.99 -3.74 -20.43
CA LEU A 71 11.37 -4.88 -21.12
C LEU A 71 9.93 -4.59 -21.59
N LEU A 72 9.12 -3.92 -20.77
CA LEU A 72 7.75 -3.53 -21.11
C LEU A 72 7.69 -2.45 -22.18
N ALA A 73 8.73 -1.62 -22.30
CA ALA A 73 8.90 -0.66 -23.39
C ALA A 73 9.38 -1.31 -24.71
N GLY A 74 9.76 -2.60 -24.68
CA GLY A 74 10.28 -3.33 -25.83
C GLY A 74 11.79 -3.23 -26.01
N ASP A 75 12.50 -2.68 -25.03
CA ASP A 75 13.96 -2.58 -25.08
C ASP A 75 14.63 -3.94 -24.82
N GLU A 76 15.84 -4.10 -25.36
CA GLU A 76 16.75 -5.17 -24.99
C GLU A 76 17.44 -4.87 -23.65
N VAL A 77 17.47 -5.83 -22.74
CA VAL A 77 18.10 -5.67 -21.42
C VAL A 77 19.14 -6.76 -21.18
N ASP A 78 20.36 -6.37 -20.83
CA ASP A 78 21.38 -7.32 -20.40
C ASP A 78 21.01 -7.93 -19.03
N VAL A 79 20.94 -9.26 -19.00
CA VAL A 79 20.63 -10.06 -17.80
C VAL A 79 21.73 -11.08 -17.50
N GLY A 80 22.92 -10.93 -18.11
CA GLY A 80 24.04 -11.87 -17.98
C GLY A 80 23.85 -13.18 -18.75
N ALA A 81 22.98 -13.18 -19.76
CA ALA A 81 22.74 -14.33 -20.65
C ALA A 81 23.56 -14.22 -21.95
N VAL A 82 23.50 -15.26 -22.80
CA VAL A 82 24.21 -15.27 -24.10
C VAL A 82 23.75 -14.15 -25.03
N LYS A 83 22.48 -13.74 -24.91
CA LYS A 83 21.89 -12.59 -25.61
C LYS A 83 21.10 -11.76 -24.61
N PRO A 84 20.92 -10.44 -24.85
CA PRO A 84 20.00 -9.62 -24.09
C PRO A 84 18.59 -10.22 -24.04
N ALA A 85 17.90 -10.01 -22.92
CA ALA A 85 16.50 -10.34 -22.79
C ALA A 85 15.64 -9.31 -23.53
N VAL A 86 14.64 -9.78 -24.26
CA VAL A 86 13.63 -8.96 -24.94
C VAL A 86 12.28 -9.66 -24.81
N LEU A 87 11.20 -8.91 -24.61
CA LEU A 87 9.86 -9.49 -24.64
C LEU A 87 9.42 -9.69 -26.09
N PRO A 88 8.91 -10.88 -26.47
CA PRO A 88 8.34 -11.09 -27.81
C PRO A 88 7.12 -10.20 -28.08
N PHE A 89 6.35 -9.89 -27.03
CA PHE A 89 5.15 -9.06 -27.07
C PHE A 89 5.22 -8.01 -25.94
N PRO A 90 5.99 -6.92 -26.12
CA PRO A 90 6.03 -5.86 -25.11
C PRO A 90 4.68 -5.15 -25.06
N ALA A 91 4.30 -4.70 -23.86
CA ALA A 91 3.08 -3.95 -23.64
C ALA A 91 3.37 -2.82 -22.64
N HIS A 92 2.91 -1.62 -22.96
CA HIS A 92 3.08 -0.48 -22.08
C HIS A 92 2.25 -0.66 -20.81
N VAL A 93 2.88 -1.09 -19.72
CA VAL A 93 2.30 -1.25 -18.39
C VAL A 93 3.06 -0.35 -17.42
N PRO A 94 2.42 0.64 -16.77
CA PRO A 94 3.09 1.47 -15.77
C PRO A 94 3.55 0.62 -14.59
N VAL A 95 4.80 0.81 -14.18
CA VAL A 95 5.41 0.11 -13.04
C VAL A 95 5.32 1.00 -11.81
N TRP A 96 4.52 0.55 -10.85
CA TRP A 96 4.28 1.22 -9.58
C TRP A 96 5.10 0.58 -8.47
N VAL A 97 5.52 1.38 -7.49
CA VAL A 97 6.22 0.88 -6.30
C VAL A 97 5.40 1.16 -5.04
N ALA A 98 5.16 0.14 -4.22
CA ALA A 98 4.63 0.33 -2.88
C ALA A 98 5.77 0.65 -1.90
N ALA A 99 5.70 1.80 -1.23
CA ALA A 99 6.76 2.29 -0.36
C ALA A 99 6.20 2.99 0.89
N GLY A 100 6.92 2.85 2.01
CA GLY A 100 6.63 3.57 3.26
C GLY A 100 7.88 4.17 3.93
N GLY A 101 9.03 3.53 3.78
CA GLY A 101 10.30 4.03 4.32
C GLY A 101 10.89 5.18 3.49
N PRO A 102 11.53 6.20 4.10
CA PRO A 102 12.02 7.40 3.42
C PRO A 102 12.95 7.12 2.22
N LYS A 103 13.90 6.19 2.39
CA LYS A 103 14.84 5.81 1.31
C LYS A 103 14.13 5.11 0.16
N THR A 104 13.13 4.28 0.45
CA THR A 104 12.35 3.58 -0.58
C THR A 104 11.43 4.56 -1.32
N LEU A 105 10.85 5.54 -0.61
CA LEU A 105 10.05 6.61 -1.21
C LEU A 105 10.87 7.48 -2.17
N GLU A 106 12.07 7.90 -1.76
CA GLU A 106 13.00 8.65 -2.62
C GLU A 106 13.49 7.81 -3.82
N MET A 107 13.75 6.52 -3.64
CA MET A 107 14.10 5.63 -4.76
C MET A 107 12.91 5.48 -5.72
N ALA A 108 11.71 5.23 -5.20
CA ALA A 108 10.51 5.06 -6.00
C ALA A 108 10.20 6.30 -6.85
N GLY A 109 10.31 7.50 -6.27
CA GLY A 109 10.15 8.75 -7.02
C GLY A 109 11.19 8.94 -8.12
N ALA A 110 12.38 8.36 -7.98
CA ALA A 110 13.41 8.44 -9.00
C ALA A 110 13.12 7.52 -10.21
N CYS A 111 12.61 6.30 -10.01
CA CYS A 111 12.51 5.30 -11.10
C CYS A 111 11.09 4.85 -11.50
N ALA A 112 10.11 4.90 -10.59
CA ALA A 112 8.76 4.37 -10.83
C ALA A 112 7.87 5.31 -11.65
N ASP A 113 6.80 4.77 -12.22
CA ASP A 113 5.74 5.54 -12.90
C ASP A 113 4.67 6.03 -11.92
N GLY A 114 4.48 5.30 -10.82
CA GLY A 114 3.68 5.73 -9.68
C GLY A 114 4.11 5.10 -8.37
N VAL A 115 3.62 5.64 -7.25
CA VAL A 115 3.97 5.19 -5.91
C VAL A 115 2.70 4.99 -5.08
N PHE A 116 2.54 3.77 -4.55
CA PHE A 116 1.55 3.49 -3.52
C PHE A 116 2.15 3.75 -2.14
N ILE A 117 1.50 4.61 -1.36
CA ILE A 117 1.85 4.85 0.04
C ILE A 117 0.84 4.16 0.97
N ARG A 118 1.35 3.57 2.05
CA ARG A 118 0.55 3.08 3.17
C ARG A 118 1.17 3.63 4.44
N VAL A 119 0.72 4.82 4.85
CA VAL A 119 1.34 5.64 5.92
C VAL A 119 0.32 6.21 6.91
N GLY A 120 -0.85 5.58 6.99
CA GLY A 120 -1.99 6.05 7.76
C GLY A 120 -2.85 7.08 7.02
N THR A 121 -3.75 7.69 7.76
CA THR A 121 -4.75 8.66 7.28
C THR A 121 -4.42 10.09 7.70
N HIS A 122 -3.42 10.30 8.57
CA HIS A 122 -3.02 11.64 8.99
C HIS A 122 -2.29 12.40 7.88
N LEU A 123 -2.80 13.59 7.53
CA LEU A 123 -2.30 14.43 6.44
C LEU A 123 -0.77 14.67 6.49
N ARG A 124 -0.23 14.93 7.69
CA ARG A 124 1.21 15.13 7.90
C ARG A 124 2.07 13.97 7.37
N ASN A 125 1.69 12.73 7.64
CA ASN A 125 2.45 11.57 7.15
C ASN A 125 2.37 11.46 5.63
N ILE A 126 1.18 11.67 5.06
CA ILE A 126 0.96 11.69 3.61
C ILE A 126 1.85 12.74 2.93
N GLN A 127 1.83 13.98 3.43
CA GLN A 127 2.66 15.09 2.92
C GLN A 127 4.15 14.72 2.96
N MET A 128 4.64 14.28 4.12
CA MET A 128 6.05 13.91 4.28
C MET A 128 6.46 12.78 3.34
N SER A 129 5.58 11.79 3.11
CA SER A 129 5.85 10.72 2.15
C SER A 129 5.88 11.21 0.70
N VAL A 130 4.94 12.06 0.30
CA VAL A 130 4.89 12.65 -1.04
C VAL A 130 6.09 13.56 -1.29
N ASP A 131 6.52 14.33 -0.30
CA ASP A 131 7.72 15.17 -0.40
C ASP A 131 8.98 14.33 -0.66
N ARG A 132 9.10 13.17 0.00
CA ARG A 132 10.21 12.22 -0.25
C ARG A 132 10.17 11.66 -1.66
N ILE A 133 8.99 11.28 -2.16
CA ILE A 133 8.80 10.84 -3.55
C ILE A 133 9.23 11.95 -4.51
N ARG A 134 8.74 13.17 -4.30
CA ARG A 134 9.08 14.34 -5.13
C ARG A 134 10.57 14.66 -5.10
N ALA A 135 11.22 14.56 -3.95
CA ALA A 135 12.67 14.73 -3.81
C ALA A 135 13.45 13.68 -4.62
N GLY A 136 12.99 12.43 -4.60
CA GLY A 136 13.50 11.35 -5.44
C GLY A 136 13.49 11.67 -6.93
N ALA A 137 12.35 12.16 -7.44
CA ALA A 137 12.19 12.57 -8.83
C ALA A 137 13.14 13.73 -9.20
N LYS A 138 13.18 14.78 -8.37
CA LYS A 138 14.05 15.96 -8.60
C LYS A 138 15.52 15.58 -8.68
N ARG A 139 15.98 14.65 -7.83
CA ARG A 139 17.38 14.20 -7.77
C ARG A 139 17.90 13.63 -9.09
N VAL A 140 17.01 13.05 -9.90
CA VAL A 140 17.35 12.48 -11.22
C VAL A 140 16.83 13.32 -12.40
N GLY A 141 16.43 14.57 -12.13
CA GLY A 141 15.98 15.51 -13.16
C GLY A 141 14.58 15.22 -13.73
N ARG A 142 13.77 14.38 -13.08
CA ARG A 142 12.37 14.13 -13.48
C ARG A 142 11.45 15.20 -12.91
N ASP A 143 10.41 15.55 -13.66
CA ASP A 143 9.33 16.40 -13.13
C ASP A 143 8.55 15.63 -12.04
N PRO A 144 8.55 16.10 -10.78
CA PRO A 144 7.85 15.44 -9.69
C PRO A 144 6.33 15.35 -9.88
N ARG A 145 5.74 16.18 -10.75
CA ARG A 145 4.31 16.17 -11.07
C ARG A 145 3.92 14.98 -11.96
N ASN A 146 4.89 14.36 -12.62
CA ASN A 146 4.66 13.20 -13.47
C ASN A 146 4.66 11.87 -12.68
N ILE A 147 4.90 11.91 -11.37
CA ILE A 147 4.84 10.71 -10.53
C ILE A 147 3.39 10.53 -10.07
N ARG A 148 2.75 9.46 -10.54
CA ARG A 148 1.38 9.11 -10.16
C ARG A 148 1.35 8.63 -8.70
N LEU A 149 0.30 8.96 -7.96
CA LEU A 149 0.20 8.64 -6.54
C LEU A 149 -0.99 7.74 -6.27
N GLY A 150 -0.79 6.79 -5.36
CA GLY A 150 -1.85 5.94 -4.85
C GLY A 150 -1.73 5.81 -3.34
N ALA A 151 -2.85 5.65 -2.66
CA ALA A 151 -2.89 5.49 -1.21
C ALA A 151 -3.64 4.21 -0.83
N VAL A 152 -3.15 3.56 0.21
CA VAL A 152 -3.84 2.45 0.87
C VAL A 152 -4.21 2.90 2.28
N PHE A 153 -5.51 2.95 2.56
CA PHE A 153 -6.05 3.31 3.87
C PHE A 153 -6.69 2.08 4.51
N HIS A 154 -6.25 1.76 5.72
CA HIS A 154 -6.97 0.79 6.55
C HIS A 154 -8.33 1.38 6.93
N THR A 155 -9.38 0.60 6.67
CA THR A 155 -10.78 0.99 6.84
C THR A 155 -11.40 0.05 7.85
N VAL A 156 -11.45 0.47 9.11
CA VAL A 156 -12.08 -0.29 10.19
C VAL A 156 -13.59 -0.11 10.09
N PHE A 157 -14.23 -0.98 9.30
CA PHE A 157 -15.64 -0.85 8.93
C PHE A 157 -16.52 -1.60 9.92
N VAL A 158 -16.67 -1.03 11.11
CA VAL A 158 -17.46 -1.56 12.22
C VAL A 158 -18.28 -0.41 12.81
N ASP A 159 -19.60 -0.61 12.95
CA ASP A 159 -20.51 0.44 13.43
C ASP A 159 -20.30 0.79 14.91
N ASP A 160 -19.90 -0.19 15.73
CA ASP A 160 -19.56 0.04 17.13
C ASP A 160 -18.24 0.84 17.24
N GLN A 161 -18.34 2.06 17.78
CA GLN A 161 -17.24 3.00 17.84
C GLN A 161 -16.10 2.53 18.75
N ASP A 162 -16.40 1.86 19.86
CA ASP A 162 -15.40 1.39 20.82
C ASP A 162 -14.63 0.20 20.23
N VAL A 163 -15.34 -0.71 19.55
CA VAL A 163 -14.72 -1.81 18.80
C VAL A 163 -13.86 -1.26 17.65
N ALA A 164 -14.37 -0.29 16.89
CA ALA A 164 -13.62 0.33 15.80
C ALA A 164 -12.33 1.00 16.29
N LEU A 165 -12.38 1.73 17.41
CA LEU A 165 -11.20 2.33 18.03
C LEU A 165 -10.21 1.28 18.52
N LEU A 166 -10.69 0.19 19.14
CA LEU A 166 -9.86 -0.88 19.63
C LEU A 166 -9.10 -1.58 18.49
N MET A 167 -9.79 -1.92 17.40
CA MET A 167 -9.16 -2.47 16.19
C MET A 167 -8.22 -1.45 15.54
N GLY A 168 -8.59 -0.16 15.51
CA GLY A 168 -7.73 0.91 15.02
C GLY A 168 -6.43 1.07 15.82
N LYS A 169 -6.45 0.84 17.14
CA LYS A 169 -5.23 0.79 17.96
C LYS A 169 -4.32 -0.39 17.58
N SER A 170 -4.92 -1.54 17.24
CA SER A 170 -4.17 -2.65 16.67
C SER A 170 -3.47 -2.24 15.37
N MET A 171 -4.19 -1.59 14.44
CA MET A 171 -3.58 -1.07 13.21
C MET A 171 -2.46 -0.06 13.46
N ALA A 172 -2.66 0.89 14.38
CA ALA A 172 -1.63 1.86 14.76
C ALA A 172 -0.37 1.19 15.32
N ALA A 173 -0.53 0.13 16.12
CA ALA A 173 0.58 -0.68 16.59
C ALA A 173 1.31 -1.42 15.45
N GLY A 174 0.58 -1.86 14.43
CA GLY A 174 1.18 -2.38 13.20
C GLY A 174 2.02 -1.33 12.48
N TYR A 175 1.53 -0.10 12.32
CA TYR A 175 2.34 0.97 11.74
C TYR A 175 3.61 1.27 12.56
N TYR A 176 3.50 1.28 13.88
CA TYR A 176 4.68 1.43 14.75
C TYR A 176 5.66 0.28 14.59
N GLU A 177 5.19 -0.96 14.52
CA GLU A 177 6.03 -2.16 14.33
C GLU A 177 6.91 -2.08 13.07
N TYR A 178 6.35 -1.59 11.97
CA TYR A 178 7.06 -1.51 10.69
C TYR A 178 7.75 -0.16 10.45
N SER A 179 7.24 0.93 11.01
CA SER A 179 7.67 2.30 10.72
C SER A 179 7.40 3.25 11.90
N PRO A 180 8.17 3.13 13.01
CA PRO A 180 8.00 3.96 14.21
C PRO A 180 7.96 5.47 13.93
N MET A 181 8.75 5.92 12.95
CA MET A 181 8.82 7.32 12.53
C MET A 181 7.47 7.95 12.17
N LEU A 182 6.51 7.14 11.72
CA LEU A 182 5.16 7.64 11.39
C LEU A 182 4.41 8.13 12.63
N LEU A 183 4.70 7.59 13.81
CA LEU A 183 4.17 8.10 15.07
C LEU A 183 4.98 9.32 15.53
N ASP A 184 6.31 9.27 15.40
CA ASP A 184 7.21 10.36 15.76
C ASP A 184 6.85 11.68 15.03
N HIS A 185 6.52 11.60 13.73
CA HIS A 185 6.10 12.76 12.94
C HIS A 185 4.86 13.47 13.48
N LEU A 186 4.03 12.74 14.23
CA LEU A 186 2.75 13.19 14.77
C LEU A 186 2.85 13.55 16.26
N GLY A 187 4.01 13.33 16.89
CA GLY A 187 4.16 13.47 18.34
C GLY A 187 3.31 12.47 19.12
N LEU A 188 3.06 11.29 18.55
CA LEU A 188 2.28 10.22 19.17
C LEU A 188 3.23 9.24 19.89
N ASP A 189 3.24 9.25 21.20
CA ASP A 189 4.16 8.43 22.01
C ASP A 189 3.79 6.95 22.05
N TRP A 190 4.78 6.07 21.82
CA TRP A 190 4.69 4.65 22.17
C TRP A 190 5.14 4.41 23.63
N LYS A 191 4.20 4.08 24.52
CA LYS A 191 4.45 3.93 25.97
C LYS A 191 4.54 2.48 26.47
N GLY A 192 4.44 1.50 25.59
CA GLY A 192 4.42 0.08 25.95
C GLY A 192 5.69 -0.68 25.59
N ALA A 193 5.65 -2.00 25.80
CA ALA A 193 6.67 -2.94 25.34
C ALA A 193 6.87 -2.86 23.82
N HIS A 194 8.01 -3.29 23.30
CA HIS A 194 8.23 -3.31 21.85
C HIS A 194 7.28 -4.35 21.19
N PRO A 195 6.71 -4.12 19.98
CA PRO A 195 5.80 -5.06 19.29
C PRO A 195 6.27 -6.52 19.25
N ASN A 196 7.58 -6.73 19.07
CA ASN A 196 8.19 -8.06 19.11
C ASN A 196 7.95 -8.83 20.42
N GLU A 197 7.85 -8.16 21.56
CA GLU A 197 7.59 -8.81 22.85
C GLU A 197 6.17 -9.38 22.93
N PHE A 198 5.20 -8.74 22.27
CA PHE A 198 3.84 -9.27 22.17
C PHE A 198 3.78 -10.53 21.29
N LYS A 199 4.56 -10.55 20.20
CA LYS A 199 4.68 -11.70 19.31
C LYS A 199 5.38 -12.88 19.98
N SER A 200 6.55 -12.64 20.59
CA SER A 200 7.29 -13.68 21.31
C SER A 200 6.51 -14.23 22.52
N GLY A 201 5.66 -13.41 23.14
CA GLY A 201 4.75 -13.85 24.19
C GLY A 201 3.47 -14.54 23.71
N GLY A 202 3.30 -14.76 22.40
CA GLY A 202 2.13 -15.43 21.82
C GLY A 202 0.82 -14.62 21.92
N ARG A 203 0.89 -13.33 22.26
CA ARG A 203 -0.30 -12.46 22.42
C ARG A 203 -0.81 -11.90 21.10
N VAL A 204 0.06 -11.79 20.09
CA VAL A 204 -0.25 -11.28 18.76
C VAL A 204 0.50 -12.11 17.72
N TRP A 205 -0.17 -12.55 16.66
CA TRP A 205 0.44 -13.30 15.56
C TRP A 205 -0.37 -13.10 14.26
N PRO A 206 0.28 -12.98 13.08
CA PRO A 206 1.72 -12.90 12.86
C PRO A 206 2.30 -11.51 13.18
N ASP A 207 1.47 -10.48 13.14
CA ASP A 207 1.77 -9.09 13.45
C ASP A 207 0.45 -8.35 13.79
N PHE A 208 0.54 -7.08 14.16
CA PHE A 208 -0.63 -6.30 14.55
C PHE A 208 -1.59 -5.96 13.38
N HIS A 209 -1.11 -5.89 12.13
CA HIS A 209 -1.97 -5.63 10.97
C HIS A 209 -2.79 -6.87 10.56
N HIS A 210 -2.26 -8.07 10.80
CA HIS A 210 -2.84 -9.33 10.30
C HIS A 210 -3.31 -10.27 11.42
N ALA A 211 -3.44 -9.78 12.65
CA ALA A 211 -3.91 -10.59 13.76
C ALA A 211 -5.36 -11.07 13.51
N PRO A 212 -5.67 -12.37 13.66
CA PRO A 212 -7.03 -12.89 13.43
C PRO A 212 -8.09 -12.29 14.36
N ASP A 213 -7.70 -11.97 15.60
CA ASP A 213 -8.55 -11.29 16.58
C ASP A 213 -7.97 -9.89 16.85
N LEU A 214 -8.44 -8.93 16.06
CA LEU A 214 -7.99 -7.53 16.13
C LEU A 214 -8.44 -6.83 17.41
N GLU A 215 -9.51 -7.27 18.05
CA GLU A 215 -9.93 -6.73 19.34
C GLU A 215 -8.99 -7.19 20.46
N ALA A 216 -8.63 -8.48 20.51
CA ALA A 216 -7.66 -8.98 21.47
C ALA A 216 -6.28 -8.35 21.25
N SER A 217 -5.87 -8.19 19.99
CA SER A 217 -4.66 -7.47 19.62
C SER A 217 -4.71 -6.00 20.06
N GLY A 218 -5.83 -5.31 19.83
CA GLY A 218 -6.07 -3.95 20.31
C GLY A 218 -6.02 -3.81 21.83
N ARG A 219 -6.57 -4.79 22.58
CA ARG A 219 -6.50 -4.83 24.06
C ARG A 219 -5.06 -4.90 24.56
N CYS A 220 -4.16 -5.58 23.85
CA CYS A 220 -2.74 -5.64 24.21
C CYS A 220 -2.05 -4.27 24.17
N VAL A 221 -2.59 -3.33 23.39
CA VAL A 221 -2.05 -1.98 23.19
C VAL A 221 -3.05 -0.90 23.61
N ASN A 222 -3.89 -1.18 24.61
CA ASN A 222 -4.92 -0.23 25.05
C ASN A 222 -4.35 1.05 25.70
N PHE A 223 -3.03 1.08 25.97
CA PHE A 223 -2.32 2.29 26.37
C PHE A 223 -2.21 3.32 25.21
N LEU A 224 -2.44 2.91 23.97
CA LEU A 224 -2.56 3.83 22.83
C LEU A 224 -3.87 4.61 22.92
N SER A 225 -3.80 5.90 22.65
CA SER A 225 -4.97 6.78 22.62
C SER A 225 -5.77 6.62 21.34
N ASP A 226 -7.00 7.13 21.34
CA ASP A 226 -7.86 7.16 20.15
C ASP A 226 -7.26 7.98 19.00
N ALA A 227 -6.41 8.96 19.33
CA ALA A 227 -5.65 9.71 18.33
C ALA A 227 -4.69 8.81 17.52
N HIS A 228 -4.15 7.75 18.13
CA HIS A 228 -3.36 6.76 17.40
C HIS A 228 -4.22 6.01 16.39
N ALA A 229 -5.40 5.52 16.80
CA ALA A 229 -6.31 4.82 15.90
C ALA A 229 -6.73 5.72 14.71
N ARG A 230 -7.12 6.97 15.00
CA ARG A 230 -7.58 7.94 13.98
C ARG A 230 -6.47 8.41 13.04
N ALA A 231 -5.21 8.42 13.47
CA ALA A 231 -4.08 8.79 12.63
C ALA A 231 -3.75 7.75 11.54
N PHE A 232 -4.20 6.50 11.73
CA PHE A 232 -3.79 5.37 10.90
C PHE A 232 -4.93 4.65 10.19
N CYS A 233 -6.19 4.98 10.49
CA CYS A 233 -7.36 4.32 9.94
C CYS A 233 -8.52 5.30 9.68
N LEU A 234 -9.37 4.92 8.73
CA LEU A 234 -10.76 5.38 8.65
C LEU A 234 -11.58 4.47 9.56
N LEU A 235 -12.40 5.02 10.45
CA LEU A 235 -13.05 4.26 11.52
C LEU A 235 -14.57 4.44 11.51
N GLY A 236 -15.32 3.36 11.74
CA GLY A 236 -16.74 3.42 12.06
C GLY A 236 -17.65 2.82 10.98
N GLY A 237 -18.92 3.23 11.00
CA GLY A 237 -19.90 2.88 9.97
C GLY A 237 -19.69 3.62 8.65
N ALA A 238 -20.49 3.27 7.64
CA ALA A 238 -20.30 3.73 6.27
C ALA A 238 -20.35 5.27 6.12
N ALA A 239 -21.26 5.93 6.84
CA ALA A 239 -21.38 7.39 6.81
C ALA A 239 -20.14 8.08 7.39
N ALA A 240 -19.63 7.59 8.53
CA ALA A 240 -18.45 8.14 9.17
C ALA A 240 -17.19 7.93 8.31
N ILE A 241 -17.05 6.77 7.68
CA ILE A 241 -15.93 6.50 6.76
C ILE A 241 -16.01 7.39 5.53
N ALA A 242 -17.21 7.59 4.96
CA ALA A 242 -17.40 8.47 3.81
C ALA A 242 -17.01 9.92 4.11
N GLU A 243 -17.40 10.44 5.27
CA GLU A 243 -17.03 11.78 5.73
C GLU A 243 -15.53 11.91 5.92
N GLN A 244 -14.91 11.00 6.69
CA GLN A 244 -13.45 10.98 6.90
C GLN A 244 -12.67 10.90 5.58
N LEU A 245 -13.14 10.07 4.63
CA LEU A 245 -12.48 9.92 3.34
C LEU A 245 -12.62 11.20 2.50
N ALA A 246 -13.81 11.80 2.43
CA ALA A 246 -14.02 13.04 1.70
C ALA A 246 -13.17 14.19 2.26
N GLU A 247 -13.13 14.35 3.59
CA GLU A 247 -12.28 15.33 4.26
C GLU A 247 -10.79 15.09 3.99
N LEU A 248 -10.35 13.83 4.01
CA LEU A 248 -8.97 13.47 3.75
C LEU A 248 -8.58 13.79 2.31
N ILE A 249 -9.40 13.40 1.33
CA ILE A 249 -9.15 13.68 -0.09
C ILE A 249 -9.11 15.19 -0.35
N GLN A 250 -10.07 15.95 0.20
CA GLN A 250 -10.07 17.41 0.09
C GLN A 250 -8.80 18.01 0.72
N SER A 251 -8.44 17.57 1.93
CA SER A 251 -7.25 18.06 2.63
C SER A 251 -5.96 17.76 1.88
N THR A 252 -5.88 16.63 1.17
CA THR A 252 -4.73 16.32 0.30
C THR A 252 -4.74 17.13 -0.98
N SER A 253 -5.91 17.36 -1.58
CA SER A 253 -6.07 18.19 -2.79
C SER A 253 -5.66 19.65 -2.53
N ASP A 254 -6.02 20.20 -1.37
CA ASP A 254 -5.62 21.54 -0.93
C ASP A 254 -4.08 21.69 -0.80
N GLN A 255 -3.37 20.58 -0.68
CA GLN A 255 -1.89 20.50 -0.62
C GLN A 255 -1.27 20.16 -1.98
N GLY A 256 -2.08 20.12 -3.04
CA GLY A 256 -1.68 19.71 -4.39
C GLY A 256 -1.27 18.24 -4.47
N ILE A 257 -1.92 17.37 -3.69
CA ILE A 257 -1.70 15.92 -3.67
C ILE A 257 -2.98 15.25 -4.17
N GLU A 258 -2.91 14.74 -5.41
CA GLU A 258 -4.00 13.99 -6.04
C GLU A 258 -3.64 12.51 -6.10
N PHE A 259 -4.55 11.66 -5.64
CA PHE A 259 -4.41 10.22 -5.76
C PHE A 259 -5.19 9.70 -6.95
N GLU A 260 -4.52 8.94 -7.79
CA GLU A 260 -5.17 8.25 -8.88
C GLU A 260 -5.83 6.94 -8.42
N TYR A 261 -5.20 6.26 -7.45
CA TYR A 261 -5.75 5.07 -6.84
C TYR A 261 -5.87 5.26 -5.33
N VAL A 262 -7.09 5.10 -4.82
CA VAL A 262 -7.36 5.04 -3.38
C VAL A 262 -7.89 3.65 -3.06
N VAL A 263 -7.14 2.91 -2.25
CA VAL A 263 -7.49 1.54 -1.83
C VAL A 263 -8.00 1.60 -0.40
N LEU A 264 -9.28 1.26 -0.22
CA LEU A 264 -9.88 1.07 1.09
C LEU A 264 -9.67 -0.38 1.51
N GLN A 265 -8.59 -0.64 2.25
CA GLN A 265 -8.27 -1.95 2.76
C GLN A 265 -9.22 -2.30 3.93
N PRO A 266 -10.08 -3.33 3.80
CA PRO A 266 -11.04 -3.69 4.85
C PRO A 266 -10.30 -4.17 6.10
N ILE A 267 -10.77 -3.71 7.26
CA ILE A 267 -10.35 -4.20 8.57
C ILE A 267 -11.61 -4.45 9.42
N PRO A 268 -11.85 -5.69 9.90
CA PRO A 268 -11.14 -6.93 9.55
C PRO A 268 -11.33 -7.32 8.07
N ASP A 269 -10.58 -8.33 7.63
CA ASP A 269 -10.80 -8.93 6.31
C ASP A 269 -12.23 -9.48 6.21
N PRO A 270 -12.94 -9.27 5.08
CA PRO A 270 -14.27 -9.84 4.88
C PRO A 270 -14.22 -11.38 4.86
N PRO A 271 -15.30 -12.06 5.27
CA PRO A 271 -15.36 -13.52 5.25
C PRO A 271 -15.13 -14.08 3.84
N ARG A 272 -14.76 -15.35 3.72
CA ARG A 272 -14.60 -16.00 2.41
C ARG A 272 -15.41 -17.29 2.37
N PRO A 273 -16.51 -17.35 1.59
CA PRO A 273 -17.05 -16.28 0.72
C PRO A 273 -17.72 -15.13 1.49
N ASP A 274 -17.83 -13.96 0.87
CA ASP A 274 -18.60 -12.79 1.34
C ASP A 274 -19.73 -12.45 0.36
N PRO A 275 -20.85 -13.21 0.34
CA PRO A 275 -21.92 -13.01 -0.64
C PRO A 275 -23.03 -12.08 -0.16
N GLY A 276 -23.71 -11.44 -1.11
CA GLY A 276 -24.98 -10.74 -0.88
C GLY A 276 -24.83 -9.25 -0.62
N ALA A 277 -25.96 -8.57 -0.39
CA ALA A 277 -26.01 -7.10 -0.27
C ALA A 277 -25.24 -6.55 0.94
N GLY A 278 -24.97 -7.38 1.95
CA GLY A 278 -24.16 -7.01 3.12
C GLY A 278 -22.65 -7.11 2.89
N ALA A 279 -22.21 -7.66 1.74
CA ALA A 279 -20.81 -7.90 1.46
C ALA A 279 -20.03 -6.58 1.34
N TYR A 280 -18.76 -6.59 1.74
CA TYR A 280 -17.89 -5.42 1.68
C TYR A 280 -17.82 -4.83 0.26
N ILE A 281 -17.75 -5.70 -0.75
CA ILE A 281 -17.66 -5.30 -2.16
C ILE A 281 -18.94 -4.64 -2.70
N GLU A 282 -20.10 -4.88 -2.08
CA GLU A 282 -21.37 -4.26 -2.44
C GLU A 282 -21.59 -2.96 -1.63
N ARG A 283 -21.31 -3.01 -0.34
CA ARG A 283 -21.53 -1.88 0.59
C ARG A 283 -20.59 -0.72 0.33
N VAL A 284 -19.31 -0.96 0.08
CA VAL A 284 -18.33 0.14 -0.06
C VAL A 284 -18.66 1.05 -1.25
N PRO A 285 -18.91 0.55 -2.47
CA PRO A 285 -19.32 1.41 -3.57
C PRO A 285 -20.65 2.13 -3.31
N ALA A 286 -21.63 1.44 -2.74
CA ALA A 286 -22.99 1.95 -2.55
C ALA A 286 -23.10 2.98 -1.42
N GLU A 287 -22.43 2.74 -0.29
CA GLU A 287 -22.63 3.49 0.96
C GLU A 287 -21.50 4.49 1.24
N ILE A 288 -20.29 4.25 0.71
CA ILE A 288 -19.09 5.08 0.94
C ILE A 288 -18.71 5.85 -0.32
N LEU A 289 -18.31 5.15 -1.40
CA LEU A 289 -17.76 5.80 -2.59
C LEU A 289 -18.79 6.67 -3.33
N SER A 290 -20.07 6.34 -3.24
CA SER A 290 -21.16 7.15 -3.80
C SER A 290 -21.27 8.56 -3.18
N LYS A 291 -20.81 8.72 -1.93
CA LYS A 291 -20.88 9.97 -1.15
C LYS A 291 -19.59 10.78 -1.17
N VAL A 292 -18.48 10.15 -1.54
CA VAL A 292 -17.14 10.77 -1.61
C VAL A 292 -16.90 11.44 -2.96
N ARG A 293 -17.82 11.32 -3.91
CA ARG A 293 -17.68 11.89 -5.27
C ARG A 293 -17.43 13.40 -5.20
N ALA A 294 -16.18 13.76 -5.47
CA ALA A 294 -15.72 15.08 -5.88
C ALA A 294 -16.27 15.44 -7.27
#